data_AF-E6QI12-F1
#
_entry.id   AF-E6QI12-F1
#
_cell.length_a   1.000
_cell.length_b   1.000
_cell.length_c   1.000
_cell.angle_alpha   90.00
_cell.angle_beta   90.00
_cell.angle_gamma   90.00
#
_symmetry.space_group_name_H-M   'P 1'
#
loop_
_entity.id
_entity.type
_entity.pdbx_description
1 polymer ?
#
loop_
_entity_poly.entity_id
_entity_poly.type
_entity_poly.pdbx_seq_one_letter_code
_entity_poly.pdbx_strand_id
1 'polypeptide(L)'
;MGHPPRIAPVTAIRGNIDRIGACAALPAIEVVTVHGASLYLLHDRSRLDLDPAAAGFAAVLFGHSHQPLIEHARGVLYLNPGSCGPRRFQLPIACARLTVYASGHLDAEIVSLAK
;
A
#
# COMPACT_ATOMS: atom_id res chain seq x y z
N MET A 1 -24.02 -4.66 27.11
CA MET A 1 -23.84 -3.70 26.01
C MET A 1 -22.39 -3.80 25.54
N GLY A 2 -22.16 -4.40 24.37
CA GLY A 2 -20.80 -4.54 23.82
C GLY A 2 -20.32 -3.23 23.24
N HIS A 3 -19.12 -2.80 23.62
CA HIS A 3 -18.46 -1.65 23.00
C HIS A 3 -18.23 -1.98 21.50
N PRO A 4 -18.54 -1.07 20.55
CA PRO A 4 -18.21 -1.33 19.14
C PRO A 4 -16.70 -1.58 19.02
N PRO A 5 -16.26 -2.55 18.21
CA PRO A 5 -14.84 -2.85 18.07
C PRO A 5 -14.11 -1.59 17.61
N ARG A 6 -13.07 -1.20 18.35
CA ARG A 6 -12.20 -0.08 18.00
C ARG A 6 -11.56 -0.39 16.65
N ILE A 7 -11.82 0.47 15.65
CA ILE A 7 -11.20 0.38 14.34
C ILE A 7 -9.68 0.52 14.50
N ALA A 8 -8.91 -0.29 13.78
CA ALA A 8 -7.45 -0.22 13.82
C ALA A 8 -6.94 1.16 13.34
N PRO A 9 -5.75 1.60 13.78
CA PRO A 9 -5.13 2.82 13.26
C PRO A 9 -5.01 2.81 11.74
N VAL A 10 -5.21 3.96 11.11
CA VAL A 10 -5.13 4.12 9.64
C VAL A 10 -3.96 5.04 9.33
N THR A 11 -3.07 4.58 8.46
CA THR A 11 -2.05 5.42 7.82
C THR A 11 -2.51 5.71 6.39
N ALA A 12 -2.50 6.98 5.99
CA ALA A 12 -2.93 7.40 4.67
C ALA A 12 -1.93 8.39 4.06
N ILE A 13 -1.74 8.26 2.75
CA ILE A 13 -0.95 9.17 1.93
C ILE A 13 -1.84 9.82 0.86
N ARG A 14 -1.39 10.93 0.31
CA ARG A 14 -2.08 11.69 -0.73
C ARG A 14 -1.94 11.03 -2.11
N GLY A 15 -3.07 10.82 -2.80
CA GLY A 15 -3.11 10.42 -4.20
C GLY A 15 -2.97 11.59 -5.18
N ASN A 16 -2.87 11.30 -6.48
CA ASN A 16 -2.70 12.34 -7.52
C ASN A 16 -3.92 13.27 -7.70
N ILE A 17 -5.11 12.85 -7.24
CA ILE A 17 -6.37 13.61 -7.31
C ILE A 17 -6.67 14.34 -5.99
N ASP A 18 -6.00 14.01 -4.89
CA ASP A 18 -6.19 14.62 -3.56
C ASP A 18 -5.52 16.00 -3.48
N ARG A 19 -5.94 16.94 -4.33
CA ARG A 19 -5.31 18.26 -4.51
C ARG A 19 -5.94 19.36 -3.66
N ILE A 20 -7.15 19.13 -3.17
CA ILE A 20 -7.95 20.11 -2.43
C ILE A 20 -8.62 19.46 -1.21
N GLY A 21 -9.08 20.28 -0.27
CA GLY A 21 -9.74 19.81 0.94
C GLY A 21 -8.79 19.11 1.92
N ALA A 22 -9.35 18.34 2.85
CA ALA A 22 -8.58 17.72 3.93
C ALA A 22 -7.49 16.76 3.44
N CYS A 23 -7.75 16.01 2.35
CA CYS A 23 -6.79 15.05 1.80
C CYS A 23 -5.54 15.73 1.20
N ALA A 24 -5.62 17.02 0.83
CA ALA A 24 -4.47 17.76 0.30
C ALA A 24 -3.33 17.91 1.31
N ALA A 25 -3.66 17.86 2.61
CA ALA A 25 -2.72 17.94 3.72
C ALA A 25 -2.08 16.60 4.09
N LEU A 26 -2.53 15.48 3.50
CA LEU A 26 -1.89 14.18 3.70
C LEU A 26 -0.46 14.20 3.12
N PRO A 27 0.48 13.47 3.74
CA PRO A 27 1.83 13.39 3.23
C PRO A 27 1.85 12.67 1.87
N ALA A 28 2.81 13.02 1.02
CA ALA A 28 2.96 12.37 -0.29
C ALA A 28 3.59 10.97 -0.19
N ILE A 29 4.41 10.77 0.85
CA ILE A 29 5.17 9.57 1.17
C ILE A 29 5.04 9.34 2.67
N GLU A 30 4.99 8.09 3.11
CA GLU A 30 5.04 7.72 4.53
C GLU A 30 5.82 6.43 4.72
N VAL A 31 6.41 6.24 5.90
CA VAL A 31 7.07 4.98 6.27
C VAL A 31 6.38 4.37 7.48
N VAL A 32 5.96 3.12 7.36
CA VAL A 32 5.35 2.36 8.45
C VAL A 32 6.25 1.20 8.82
N THR A 33 6.52 1.02 10.11
CA THR A 33 7.27 -0.13 10.63
C THR A 33 6.32 -1.13 11.29
N VAL A 34 6.33 -2.37 10.82
CA VAL A 34 5.55 -3.48 11.40
C VAL A 34 6.50 -4.63 11.68
N HIS A 35 6.57 -5.11 12.93
CA HIS A 35 7.50 -6.18 13.34
C HIS A 35 8.96 -5.96 12.88
N GLY A 36 9.42 -4.69 12.86
CA GLY A 36 10.77 -4.32 12.42
C GLY A 36 10.94 -4.21 10.90
N ALA A 37 9.95 -4.60 10.10
CA ALA A 37 9.96 -4.40 8.65
C ALA A 37 9.49 -2.98 8.30
N SER A 38 10.32 -2.23 7.59
CA SER A 38 10.00 -0.88 7.12
C SER A 38 9.29 -0.94 5.75
N LEU A 39 8.08 -0.39 5.70
CA LEU A 39 7.21 -0.34 4.53
C LEU A 39 7.17 1.09 4.00
N TYR A 40 7.57 1.29 2.75
CA TYR A 40 7.60 2.59 2.10
C TYR A 40 6.33 2.81 1.28
N LEU A 41 5.52 3.82 1.65
CA LEU A 41 4.25 4.12 1.01
C LEU A 41 4.42 5.33 0.10
N LEU A 42 4.04 5.20 -1.18
CA LEU A 42 3.95 6.32 -2.13
C LEU A 42 2.83 6.06 -3.14
N HIS A 43 2.18 7.09 -3.67
CA HIS A 43 1.06 6.85 -4.59
C HIS A 43 1.49 6.26 -5.94
N ASP A 44 2.63 6.69 -6.48
CA ASP A 44 3.08 6.39 -7.83
C ASP A 44 4.53 5.92 -7.81
N ARG A 45 4.77 4.65 -8.17
CA ARG A 45 6.10 4.02 -8.19
C ARG A 45 7.08 4.73 -9.12
N SER A 46 6.61 5.46 -10.15
CA SER A 46 7.51 6.21 -11.04
C SER A 46 8.18 7.41 -10.37
N ARG A 47 7.66 7.85 -9.21
CA ARG A 47 8.20 8.96 -8.42
C ARG A 47 9.22 8.51 -7.37
N LEU A 48 9.56 7.23 -7.38
CA LEU A 48 10.51 6.67 -6.44
C LEU A 48 11.92 7.18 -6.79
N ASP A 49 12.53 7.90 -5.86
CA ASP A 49 13.77 8.67 -6.05
C ASP A 49 14.97 8.13 -5.23
N LEU A 50 14.79 6.95 -4.64
CA LEU A 50 15.80 6.22 -3.88
C LEU A 50 15.88 4.75 -4.34
N ASP A 51 16.93 4.03 -3.96
CA ASP A 51 16.97 2.57 -4.10
C ASP A 51 16.38 1.94 -2.83
N PRO A 52 15.20 1.27 -2.90
CA PRO A 52 14.55 0.75 -1.70
C PRO A 52 15.35 -0.36 -1.01
N ALA A 53 16.09 -1.15 -1.79
CA ALA A 53 16.91 -2.23 -1.24
C ALA A 53 18.11 -1.66 -0.49
N ALA A 54 18.79 -0.66 -1.08
CA ALA A 54 19.90 0.02 -0.43
C ALA A 54 19.45 0.82 0.82
N ALA A 55 18.23 1.35 0.80
CA ALA A 55 17.62 2.04 1.94
C ALA A 55 17.08 1.09 3.03
N GLY A 56 17.09 -0.23 2.80
CA GLY A 56 16.67 -1.24 3.77
C GLY A 56 15.15 -1.38 3.93
N PHE A 57 14.36 -0.99 2.93
CA PHE A 57 12.91 -1.21 2.96
C PHE A 57 12.56 -2.65 2.63
N ALA A 58 11.64 -3.23 3.40
CA ALA A 58 11.13 -4.57 3.15
C ALA A 58 10.07 -4.57 2.04
N ALA A 59 9.29 -3.49 1.93
CA ALA A 59 8.29 -3.34 0.88
C ALA A 59 8.11 -1.89 0.41
N VAL A 60 7.67 -1.75 -0.83
CA VAL A 60 7.16 -0.53 -1.45
C VAL A 60 5.68 -0.74 -1.76
N LEU A 61 4.81 0.03 -1.11
CA LEU A 61 3.37 0.01 -1.29
C LEU A 61 2.96 1.19 -2.17
N PHE A 62 2.35 0.91 -3.32
CA PHE A 62 2.01 1.94 -4.30
C PHE A 62 0.67 1.70 -5.00
N GLY A 63 0.23 2.69 -5.77
CA GLY A 63 -1.03 2.62 -6.51
C GLY A 63 -0.90 3.22 -7.91
N HIS A 64 -1.72 4.23 -8.18
CA HIS A 64 -1.79 4.97 -9.44
C HIS A 64 -2.39 4.20 -10.63
N SER A 65 -1.87 3.03 -10.99
CA SER A 65 -2.29 2.29 -12.20
C SER A 65 -3.61 1.54 -12.04
N HIS A 66 -4.08 1.33 -10.80
CA HIS A 66 -5.20 0.45 -10.44
C HIS A 66 -4.99 -1.02 -10.80
N GLN A 67 -3.83 -1.40 -11.34
CA GLN A 67 -3.51 -2.77 -11.70
C GLN A 67 -2.90 -3.48 -10.50
N PRO A 68 -3.56 -4.52 -9.94
CA PRO A 68 -2.99 -5.28 -8.84
C PRO A 68 -1.64 -5.90 -9.24
N LEU A 69 -0.67 -5.83 -8.34
CA LEU A 69 0.68 -6.33 -8.58
C LEU A 69 1.31 -6.77 -7.27
N ILE A 70 1.91 -7.96 -7.29
CA ILE A 70 2.80 -8.48 -6.26
C ILE A 70 4.08 -8.88 -6.99
N GLU A 71 5.18 -8.21 -6.69
CA GLU A 71 6.46 -8.43 -7.36
C GLU A 71 7.58 -8.38 -6.32
N HIS A 72 8.49 -9.35 -6.35
CA HIS A 72 9.71 -9.29 -5.54
C HIS A 72 10.89 -8.94 -6.43
N ALA A 73 11.61 -7.87 -6.10
CA ALA A 73 12.80 -7.46 -6.82
C ALA A 73 13.88 -7.01 -5.84
N ARG A 74 15.10 -7.57 -5.98
CA ARG A 74 16.27 -7.24 -5.16
C ARG A 74 16.01 -7.31 -3.64
N GLY A 75 15.20 -8.27 -3.20
CA GLY A 75 14.86 -8.46 -1.78
C GLY A 75 13.75 -7.55 -1.25
N VAL A 76 13.13 -6.73 -2.10
CA VAL A 76 12.03 -5.82 -1.74
C VAL A 76 10.72 -6.30 -2.36
N LEU A 77 9.64 -6.31 -1.57
CA LEU A 77 8.28 -6.54 -2.07
C LEU A 77 7.70 -5.25 -2.66
N TYR A 78 7.26 -5.29 -3.91
CA TYR A 78 6.50 -4.24 -4.57
C TYR A 78 5.03 -4.66 -4.61
N LEU A 79 4.17 -3.90 -3.94
CA LEU A 79 2.74 -4.20 -3.82
C LEU A 79 1.88 -3.05 -4.33
N ASN A 80 1.08 -3.33 -5.35
CA ASN A 80 -0.03 -2.50 -5.78
C ASN A 80 -1.35 -3.23 -5.46
N PRO A 81 -2.22 -2.68 -4.58
CA PRO A 81 -3.45 -3.34 -4.19
C PRO A 81 -4.54 -3.29 -5.28
N GLY A 82 -4.35 -2.51 -6.34
CA GLY A 82 -5.39 -2.21 -7.31
C GLY A 82 -6.30 -1.06 -6.86
N SER A 83 -7.61 -1.25 -6.97
CA SER A 83 -8.60 -0.21 -6.62
C SER A 83 -9.87 -0.83 -6.04
N CYS A 84 -10.29 -0.31 -4.88
CA CYS A 84 -11.56 -0.68 -4.24
C CYS A 84 -12.78 0.11 -4.77
N GLY A 85 -12.54 1.15 -5.58
CA GLY A 85 -13.60 1.96 -6.18
C GLY A 85 -14.31 1.29 -7.36
N PRO A 86 -15.24 1.99 -8.05
CA PRO A 86 -15.90 1.48 -9.25
C PRO A 86 -14.90 0.96 -10.27
N ARG A 87 -15.28 -0.11 -10.97
CA ARG A 87 -14.43 -0.75 -11.98
C ARG A 87 -13.94 0.28 -12.98
N ARG A 88 -12.62 0.42 -13.10
CA ARG A 88 -11.98 1.21 -14.15
C ARG A 88 -11.36 0.26 -15.14
N PHE A 89 -11.61 0.50 -16.42
CA PHE A 89 -11.15 -0.38 -17.51
C PHE A 89 -11.67 -1.82 -17.33
N GLN A 90 -10.86 -2.81 -17.71
CA GLN A 90 -11.15 -4.25 -17.51
C GLN A 90 -10.57 -4.81 -16.20
N LEU A 91 -9.93 -3.96 -15.38
CA LEU A 91 -9.24 -4.38 -14.16
C LEU A 91 -10.22 -4.84 -13.07
N PRO A 92 -9.80 -5.74 -12.16
CA PRO A 92 -10.64 -6.18 -11.05
C PRO A 92 -10.82 -5.06 -10.01
N ILE A 93 -11.94 -5.09 -9.30
CA ILE A 93 -12.08 -4.36 -8.04
C ILE A 93 -11.37 -5.19 -6.98
N ALA A 94 -10.33 -4.64 -6.38
CA ALA A 94 -9.45 -5.40 -5.50
C ALA A 94 -8.79 -4.51 -4.45
N CYS A 95 -8.37 -5.15 -3.36
CA CYS A 95 -7.39 -4.63 -2.43
C CYS A 95 -6.26 -5.66 -2.26
N ALA A 96 -5.33 -5.40 -1.34
CA ALA A 96 -4.34 -6.38 -0.94
C ALA A 96 -4.33 -6.57 0.58
N ARG A 97 -3.97 -7.77 1.01
CA ARG A 97 -3.63 -8.07 2.40
C ARG A 97 -2.15 -8.42 2.45
N LEU A 98 -1.42 -7.75 3.35
CA LEU A 98 -0.01 -7.98 3.62
C LEU A 98 0.13 -8.45 5.07
N THR A 99 0.57 -9.69 5.25
CA THR A 99 0.93 -10.24 6.55
C THR A 99 2.42 -10.08 6.76
N VAL A 100 2.81 -9.40 7.84
CA VAL A 100 4.21 -9.22 8.23
C VAL A 100 4.48 -10.08 9.46
N TYR A 101 5.36 -11.06 9.33
CA TYR A 101 5.72 -11.97 10.41
C TYR A 101 6.90 -11.42 11.21
N ALA A 102 6.98 -11.77 12.51
CA ALA A 102 8.12 -11.41 13.36
C ALA A 102 9.46 -11.99 12.87
N SER A 103 9.45 -13.00 12.00
CA SER A 103 10.64 -13.53 11.31
C SER A 103 11.19 -12.61 10.23
N GLY A 104 10.48 -11.54 9.88
CA GLY A 104 10.78 -10.67 8.73
C GLY A 104 10.23 -11.20 7.40
N HIS A 105 9.52 -12.34 7.41
CA HIS A 105 8.80 -12.81 6.22
C HIS A 105 7.58 -11.92 5.93
N LEU A 106 7.34 -11.63 4.66
CA LEU A 106 6.19 -10.89 4.16
C LEU A 106 5.38 -11.81 3.24
N ASP A 107 4.10 -11.97 3.54
CA ASP A 107 3.16 -12.71 2.69
C ASP A 107 2.08 -11.73 2.20
N ALA A 108 1.92 -11.66 0.88
CA ALA A 108 1.04 -10.71 0.23
C ALA A 108 0.05 -11.45 -0.67
N GLU A 109 -1.21 -11.01 -0.65
CA GLU A 109 -2.24 -11.52 -1.54
C GLU A 109 -3.12 -10.39 -2.05
N ILE A 110 -3.57 -10.52 -3.30
CA ILE A 110 -4.60 -9.66 -3.88
C ILE A 110 -5.97 -10.24 -3.51
N VAL A 111 -6.79 -9.44 -2.85
CA VAL A 111 -8.15 -9.80 -2.47
C VAL A 111 -9.11 -9.18 -3.46
N SER A 112 -9.74 -10.02 -4.27
CA SER A 112 -10.81 -9.59 -5.18
C SER A 112 -12.05 -9.21 -4.38
N LEU A 113 -12.55 -8.00 -4.61
CA LEU A 113 -13.78 -7.50 -4.03
C LEU A 113 -14.87 -7.72 -5.07
N ALA A 114 -15.39 -8.95 -5.14
CA ALA A 114 -16.46 -9.30 -6.06
C ALA A 114 -17.67 -8.36 -5.86
N LYS A 115 -18.33 -8.02 -6.97
CA LYS A 115 -19.72 -7.58 -6.94
C LYS A 115 -20.61 -8.77 -7.25
#